data_AF-A0A836QIE0-F1
#
_entry.id   AF-A0A836QIE0-F1
#
_cell.length_a   1.000
_cell.length_b   1.000
_cell.length_c   1.000
_cell.angle_alpha   90.00
_cell.angle_beta   90.00
_cell.angle_gamma   90.00
#
_symmetry.space_group_name_H-M   'P 1'
#
loop_
_entity.id
_entity.type
_entity.pdbx_description
1 polymer ?
#
loop_
_entity_poly.entity_id
_entity_poly.type
_entity_poly.pdbx_seq_one_letter_code
_entity_poly.pdbx_strand_id
1 'polypeptide(L)'
;MVEQRRAEDRSAISVSWAAGRSRLTSCRSVAPLKILNPRTHARYCAAILSSYGGGLVAGDRVDLRIDCGPGAGLFLGSQAFTRIYRTIGGVGSSQLINGTIGAGGCVVVLPDPVVPYAQSAFRQ
;
A
#
# COMPACT_ATOMS: atom_id res chain seq x y z
N MET A 1 -3.30 20.46 -8.49
CA MET A 1 -3.05 20.91 -7.11
C MET A 1 -3.28 19.71 -6.21
N VAL A 2 -2.23 19.09 -5.69
CA VAL A 2 -2.34 17.92 -4.78
C VAL A 2 -2.58 18.46 -3.39
N GLU A 3 -3.80 18.28 -2.88
CA GLU A 3 -4.17 18.67 -1.53
C GLU A 3 -3.37 17.82 -0.53
N GLN A 4 -2.55 18.46 0.31
CA GLN A 4 -1.78 17.78 1.35
C GLN A 4 -2.73 17.36 2.48
N ARG A 5 -3.02 16.06 2.56
CA ARG A 5 -3.80 15.48 3.67
C ARG A 5 -3.01 15.44 4.96
N ARG A 6 -3.73 15.37 6.08
CA ARG A 6 -3.12 15.14 7.40
C ARG A 6 -2.48 13.74 7.41
N ALA A 7 -1.39 13.58 8.17
CA ALA A 7 -0.69 12.32 8.28
C ALA A 7 -1.55 11.17 8.83
N GLU A 8 -2.66 11.50 9.47
CA GLU A 8 -3.62 10.59 10.08
C GLU A 8 -4.55 9.92 9.05
N ASP A 9 -4.73 10.54 7.88
CA ASP A 9 -5.65 10.11 6.82
C ASP A 9 -5.01 9.12 5.82
N ARG A 10 -3.76 8.70 6.06
CA ARG A 10 -3.01 7.80 5.18
C ARG A 10 -2.64 6.51 5.88
N SER A 11 -2.57 5.44 5.09
CA SER A 11 -2.00 4.18 5.55
C SER A 11 -0.48 4.30 5.65
N ALA A 12 0.12 3.58 6.60
CA ALA A 12 1.55 3.63 6.82
C ALA A 12 2.11 2.29 7.29
N ILE A 13 3.29 1.94 6.80
CA ILE A 13 4.07 0.76 7.19
C ILE A 13 5.47 1.22 7.57
N SER A 14 5.95 0.80 8.74
CA SER A 14 7.35 0.98 9.14
C SER A 14 7.99 -0.38 9.42
N VAL A 15 9.16 -0.61 8.83
CA VAL A 15 9.92 -1.86 8.95
C VAL A 15 11.32 -1.55 9.47
N SER A 16 11.80 -2.35 10.41
CA SER A 16 13.15 -2.21 10.96
C SER A 16 13.84 -3.56 11.08
N TRP A 17 15.16 -3.56 10.96
CA TRP A 17 15.98 -4.74 11.23
C TRP A 17 16.13 -4.95 12.74
N ALA A 18 15.69 -6.10 13.25
CA ALA A 18 15.78 -6.43 14.67
C ALA A 18 15.87 -7.95 14.87
N ALA A 19 16.75 -8.38 15.78
CA ALA A 19 16.97 -9.79 16.11
C ALA A 19 17.23 -10.68 14.86
N GLY A 20 18.11 -10.20 13.97
CA GLY A 20 18.57 -10.97 12.80
C GLY A 20 17.58 -11.05 11.62
N ARG A 21 16.48 -10.29 11.65
CA ARG A 21 15.50 -10.22 10.55
C ARG A 21 14.78 -8.87 10.51
N SER A 22 14.07 -8.63 9.42
CA SER A 22 13.21 -7.45 9.24
C SER A 22 11.86 -7.68 9.91
N ARG A 23 11.36 -6.67 10.63
CA ARG A 23 10.10 -6.74 11.38
C ARG A 23 9.26 -5.50 11.12
N LEU A 24 7.95 -5.71 11.03
CA LEU A 24 6.98 -4.62 11.05
C LEU A 24 6.97 -4.00 12.45
N THR A 25 7.31 -2.72 12.55
CA THR A 25 7.38 -1.97 13.82
C THR A 25 6.20 -1.02 14.00
N SER A 26 5.59 -0.58 12.90
CA SER A 26 4.35 0.20 12.91
C SER A 26 3.51 -0.14 11.67
N CYS A 27 2.19 -0.19 11.84
CA CYS A 27 1.25 -0.45 10.77
C CYS A 27 -0.06 0.27 11.03
N ARG A 28 -0.46 1.12 10.09
CA ARG A 28 -1.72 1.84 10.08
C ARG A 28 -2.44 1.57 8.78
N SER A 29 -3.69 1.14 8.86
CA SER A 29 -4.57 0.98 7.71
C SER A 29 -5.67 2.01 7.78
N VAL A 30 -5.86 2.75 6.69
CA VAL A 30 -6.94 3.71 6.51
C VAL A 30 -7.77 3.23 5.32
N ALA A 31 -9.09 3.19 5.51
CA ALA A 31 -10.02 2.76 4.47
C ALA A 31 -9.82 3.58 3.18
N PRO A 32 -9.92 2.95 1.99
CA PRO A 32 -10.38 1.56 1.78
C PRO A 32 -9.27 0.50 1.93
N LEU A 33 -8.02 0.89 2.21
CA LEU A 33 -6.88 -0.03 2.30
C LEU A 33 -6.83 -0.77 3.64
N LYS A 34 -6.54 -2.06 3.57
CA LYS A 34 -6.16 -2.91 4.69
C LYS A 34 -4.78 -3.50 4.44
N ILE A 35 -3.96 -3.56 5.49
CA ILE A 35 -2.63 -4.16 5.46
C ILE A 35 -2.63 -5.37 6.38
N LEU A 36 -2.16 -6.49 5.85
CA LEU A 36 -1.98 -7.73 6.59
C LEU A 36 -0.48 -8.04 6.67
N ASN A 37 -0.02 -8.52 7.83
CA ASN A 37 1.38 -8.89 8.05
C ASN A 37 1.47 -10.38 8.40
N PRO A 38 1.45 -11.27 7.41
CA PRO A 38 1.63 -12.69 7.67
C PRO A 38 3.03 -12.95 8.24
N ARG A 39 3.12 -13.97 9.09
CA ARG A 39 4.44 -14.46 9.55
C ARG A 39 5.15 -15.12 8.38
N THR A 40 6.45 -14.87 8.27
CA THR A 40 7.33 -15.51 7.29
C THR A 40 8.59 -16.04 7.99
N HIS A 41 9.16 -17.11 7.44
CA HIS A 41 10.46 -17.63 7.84
C HIS A 41 11.62 -16.90 7.16
N ALA A 42 11.34 -16.03 6.20
CA ALA A 42 12.35 -15.23 5.52
C ALA A 42 12.95 -14.14 6.43
N ARG A 43 14.09 -13.60 5.99
CA ARG A 43 14.74 -12.45 6.66
C ARG A 43 14.08 -11.10 6.36
N TYR A 44 13.23 -11.02 5.34
CA TYR A 44 12.44 -9.83 5.02
C TYR A 44 11.08 -9.86 5.75
N CYS A 45 10.45 -8.70 5.89
CA CYS A 45 9.09 -8.56 6.38
C CYS A 45 8.12 -8.68 5.20
N ALA A 46 7.05 -9.47 5.34
CA ALA A 46 6.01 -9.58 4.31
C ALA A 46 4.78 -8.77 4.72
N ALA A 47 4.29 -7.90 3.84
CA ALA A 47 3.00 -7.23 4.00
C ALA A 47 2.15 -7.48 2.76
N ILE A 48 0.85 -7.69 2.96
CA ILE A 48 -0.12 -7.95 1.92
C ILE A 48 -1.15 -6.83 1.94
N LEU A 49 -1.33 -6.17 0.80
CA LEU A 49 -2.36 -5.15 0.59
C LEU A 49 -3.71 -5.82 0.33
N SER A 50 -4.79 -5.24 0.84
CA SER A 50 -6.17 -5.67 0.61
C SER A 50 -7.10 -4.46 0.61
N SER A 51 -8.30 -4.59 0.06
CA SER A 51 -9.33 -3.54 0.10
C SER A 51 -10.66 -4.06 0.64
N TYR A 52 -11.33 -3.22 1.41
CA TYR A 52 -12.71 -3.48 1.82
C TYR A 52 -13.65 -3.13 0.66
N GLY A 53 -14.18 -4.13 -0.05
CA GLY A 53 -15.17 -3.92 -1.12
C GLY A 53 -14.82 -4.45 -2.51
N GLY A 54 -13.70 -5.17 -2.67
CA GLY A 54 -13.39 -5.89 -3.91
C GLY A 54 -12.97 -5.03 -5.11
N GLY A 55 -12.79 -3.72 -4.90
CA GLY A 55 -12.32 -2.73 -5.88
C GLY A 55 -12.44 -1.30 -5.36
N LEU A 56 -12.07 -0.33 -6.20
CA LEU A 56 -12.16 1.11 -5.93
C LEU A 56 -13.32 1.73 -6.72
N VAL A 57 -14.10 2.59 -6.06
CA VAL A 57 -15.19 3.36 -6.66
C VAL A 57 -14.79 4.81 -6.90
N ALA A 58 -15.65 5.57 -7.58
CA ALA A 58 -15.42 6.99 -7.88
C ALA A 58 -15.09 7.79 -6.61
N GLY A 59 -13.97 8.52 -6.63
CA GLY A 59 -13.50 9.32 -5.49
C GLY A 59 -12.64 8.58 -4.47
N ASP A 60 -12.54 7.24 -4.52
CA ASP A 60 -11.67 6.49 -3.62
C ASP A 60 -10.21 6.87 -3.81
N ARG A 61 -9.50 7.00 -2.69
CA ARG A 61 -8.07 7.30 -2.68
C ARG A 61 -7.34 6.42 -1.68
N VAL A 62 -6.33 5.72 -2.17
CA VAL A 62 -5.40 4.94 -1.35
C VAL A 62 -4.08 5.69 -1.29
N ASP A 63 -3.64 6.05 -0.09
CA ASP A 63 -2.32 6.63 0.16
C ASP A 63 -1.59 5.75 1.17
N LEU A 64 -0.46 5.18 0.74
CA LEU A 64 0.38 4.30 1.53
C LEU A 64 1.81 4.84 1.61
N ARG A 65 2.24 5.19 2.82
CA ARG A 65 3.62 5.53 3.15
C ARG A 65 4.39 4.30 3.64
N ILE A 66 5.57 4.06 3.07
CA ILE A 66 6.48 2.97 3.47
C ILE A 66 7.79 3.53 4.03
N ASP A 67 8.08 3.24 5.29
CA ASP A 67 9.37 3.55 5.93
C ASP A 67 10.15 2.26 6.18
N CYS A 68 11.13 1.98 5.33
CA CYS A 68 12.03 0.84 5.49
C CYS A 68 13.36 1.32 6.10
N GLY A 69 13.64 0.93 7.34
CA GLY A 69 14.85 1.32 8.04
C GLY A 69 16.13 0.72 7.45
N PRO A 70 17.32 1.16 7.92
CA PRO A 70 18.60 0.64 7.44
C PRO A 70 18.71 -0.88 7.55
N GLY A 71 19.22 -1.53 6.50
CA GLY A 71 19.40 -2.98 6.41
C GLY A 71 18.10 -3.80 6.41
N ALA A 72 16.92 -3.17 6.50
CA ALA A 72 15.64 -3.87 6.55
C ALA A 72 15.15 -4.21 5.13
N GLY A 73 14.39 -5.30 5.04
CA GLY A 73 13.74 -5.77 3.83
C GLY A 73 12.22 -5.79 4.00
N LEU A 74 11.49 -5.28 3.01
CA LEU A 74 10.04 -5.39 2.92
C LEU A 74 9.65 -5.98 1.56
N PHE A 75 8.85 -7.04 1.59
CA PHE A 75 8.06 -7.49 0.45
C PHE A 75 6.62 -7.00 0.67
N LEU A 76 6.15 -6.12 -0.21
CA LEU A 76 4.78 -5.64 -0.25
C LEU A 76 4.07 -6.29 -1.45
N GLY A 77 3.27 -7.31 -1.17
CA GLY A 77 2.46 -8.00 -2.18
C GLY A 77 0.98 -7.68 -2.04
N SER A 78 0.19 -8.40 -2.80
CA SER A 78 -1.26 -8.39 -2.66
C SER A 78 -1.87 -9.78 -2.82
N GLN A 79 -3.10 -9.97 -2.35
CA GLN A 79 -3.83 -11.25 -2.46
C GLN A 79 -4.89 -11.27 -3.57
N ALA A 80 -5.08 -10.19 -4.32
CA ALA A 80 -6.26 -10.04 -5.16
C ALA A 80 -5.99 -9.28 -6.48
N PHE A 81 -7.05 -8.73 -7.04
CA PHE A 81 -7.04 -7.80 -8.14
C PHE A 81 -7.71 -6.52 -7.65
N THR A 82 -7.20 -5.36 -8.08
CA THR A 82 -7.86 -4.09 -7.83
C THR A 82 -8.82 -3.82 -8.99
N ARG A 83 -10.12 -4.08 -8.78
CA ARG A 83 -11.15 -3.68 -9.74
C ARG A 83 -11.37 -2.18 -9.67
N ILE A 84 -11.40 -1.51 -10.82
CA ILE A 84 -11.75 -0.09 -10.88
C ILE A 84 -13.15 0.04 -11.45
N TYR A 85 -14.09 0.45 -10.61
CA TYR A 85 -15.47 0.66 -11.01
C TYR A 85 -15.64 1.95 -11.82
N ARG A 86 -16.81 2.09 -12.43
CA ARG A 86 -17.20 3.25 -13.23
C ARG A 86 -16.99 4.56 -12.46
N THR A 87 -16.43 5.54 -13.14
CA THR A 87 -16.35 6.91 -12.64
C THR A 87 -17.71 7.60 -12.73
N ILE A 88 -18.17 8.15 -11.60
CA ILE A 88 -19.41 8.92 -11.50
C ILE A 88 -19.02 10.38 -11.17
N GLY A 89 -19.64 11.35 -11.84
CA GLY A 89 -19.36 12.77 -11.61
C GLY A 89 -17.97 13.25 -12.04
N GLY A 90 -17.28 12.51 -12.91
CA GLY A 90 -15.95 12.88 -13.42
C GLY A 90 -14.80 12.71 -12.43
N VAL A 91 -15.05 12.13 -11.25
CA VAL A 91 -14.02 11.92 -10.21
C VAL A 91 -13.50 10.48 -10.26
N GLY A 92 -12.30 10.30 -10.81
CA GLY A 92 -11.60 9.01 -10.81
C GLY A 92 -11.15 8.56 -9.42
N SER A 93 -10.73 7.31 -9.31
CA SER A 93 -10.05 6.79 -8.12
C SER A 93 -8.54 6.89 -8.25
N SER A 94 -7.82 6.78 -7.13
CA SER A 94 -6.36 6.84 -7.15
C SER A 94 -5.68 5.97 -6.10
N GLN A 95 -4.46 5.56 -6.39
CA GLN A 95 -3.54 4.94 -5.45
C GLN A 95 -2.20 5.67 -5.49
N LEU A 96 -1.58 5.88 -4.34
CA LEU A 96 -0.23 6.39 -4.22
C LEU A 96 0.52 5.51 -3.22
N ILE A 97 1.63 4.95 -3.66
CA ILE A 97 2.58 4.25 -2.80
C ILE A 97 3.88 5.05 -2.85
N ASN A 98 4.29 5.61 -1.73
CA ASN A 98 5.52 6.38 -1.62
C ASN A 98 6.29 5.99 -0.36
N GLY A 99 7.58 6.31 -0.31
CA GLY A 99 8.46 5.64 0.64
C GLY A 99 9.82 6.27 0.84
N THR A 100 10.48 5.83 1.90
CA THR A 100 11.91 6.00 2.13
C THR A 100 12.54 4.66 2.47
N ILE A 101 13.72 4.43 1.93
CA ILE A 101 14.50 3.21 2.13
C ILE A 101 15.84 3.63 2.73
N GLY A 102 16.14 3.13 3.92
CA GLY A 102 17.40 3.36 4.62
C GLY A 102 18.58 2.67 3.92
N ALA A 103 19.79 3.07 4.27
CA ALA A 103 21.02 2.50 3.71
C ALA A 103 21.04 0.97 3.83
N GLY A 104 21.36 0.29 2.71
CA GLY A 104 21.36 -1.18 2.62
C GLY A 104 19.98 -1.85 2.76
N GLY A 105 18.90 -1.08 2.84
CA GLY A 105 17.54 -1.60 2.86
C GLY A 105 17.04 -1.97 1.46
N CYS A 106 15.99 -2.77 1.40
CA CYS A 106 15.35 -3.18 0.16
C CYS A 106 13.82 -3.23 0.32
N VAL A 107 13.11 -2.67 -0.66
CA VAL A 107 11.65 -2.75 -0.73
C VAL A 107 11.27 -3.27 -2.10
N VAL A 108 10.52 -4.38 -2.11
CA VAL A 108 9.91 -4.93 -3.33
C VAL A 108 8.41 -4.66 -3.24
N VAL A 109 7.86 -3.97 -4.22
CA VAL A 109 6.43 -3.63 -4.31
C VAL A 109 5.84 -4.32 -5.52
N LEU A 110 4.92 -5.26 -5.27
CA LEU A 110 4.11 -5.94 -6.27
C LEU A 110 2.63 -5.66 -5.94
N PRO A 111 2.10 -4.50 -6.36
CA PRO A 111 0.71 -4.15 -6.09
C PRO A 111 -0.23 -5.05 -6.91
N ASP A 112 -1.53 -5.01 -6.60
CA ASP A 112 -2.54 -5.73 -7.37
C ASP A 112 -2.44 -5.41 -8.88
N PRO A 113 -2.60 -6.40 -9.77
CA PRO A 113 -2.99 -6.10 -11.13
C PRO A 113 -4.33 -5.36 -11.14
N VAL A 114 -4.41 -4.31 -11.95
CA VAL A 114 -5.59 -3.46 -12.06
C VAL A 114 -6.55 -4.04 -13.11
N VAL A 115 -7.84 -4.11 -12.78
CA VAL A 115 -8.91 -4.57 -13.66
C VAL A 115 -9.90 -3.42 -13.90
N PRO A 116 -9.69 -2.60 -14.94
CA PRO A 116 -10.57 -1.47 -15.24
C PRO A 116 -11.89 -1.94 -15.86
N TYR A 117 -13.01 -1.48 -15.30
CA TYR A 117 -14.33 -1.65 -15.94
C TYR A 117 -14.63 -0.51 -16.92
N ALA A 118 -15.65 -0.69 -17.74
CA ALA A 118 -16.07 0.34 -18.70
C ALA A 118 -16.31 1.68 -18.00
N GLN A 119 -15.78 2.76 -18.60
CA GLN A 119 -15.91 4.14 -18.10
C GLN A 119 -15.28 4.35 -16.71
N SER A 120 -14.25 3.57 -16.37
CA SER A 120 -13.42 3.82 -15.19
C SER A 120 -12.30 4.84 -15.50
N ALA A 121 -11.86 5.54 -14.47
CA ALA A 121 -10.66 6.38 -14.49
C ALA A 121 -9.87 6.13 -13.20
N PHE A 122 -8.61 5.73 -13.34
CA PHE A 122 -7.72 5.40 -12.24
C PHE A 122 -6.33 6.02 -12.45
N ARG A 123 -5.73 6.49 -11.37
CA ARG A 123 -4.35 7.00 -11.34
C ARG A 123 -3.53 6.26 -10.29
N GLN A 124 -2.37 5.76 -10.69
CA GLN A 124 -1.35 5.18 -9.81
C GLN A 124 -0.04 5.96 -9.93
#